data_AF-A0A7J4ZQE3-F1
#
_entry.id   AF-A0A7J4ZQE3-F1
#
_cell.length_a   1.000
_cell.length_b   1.000
_cell.length_c   1.000
_cell.angle_alpha   90.00
_cell.angle_beta   90.00
_cell.angle_gamma   90.00
#
_symmetry.space_group_name_H-M   'P 1'
#
loop_
_entity.id
_entity.type
_entity.pdbx_description
1 polymer ?
#
loop_
_entity_poly.entity_id
_entity_poly.type
_entity_poly.pdbx_seq_one_letter_code
_entity_poly.pdbx_strand_id
1 'polypeptide(L)'
;MKNFKAIAGILVVFLLGAAGGAVVTYLVQKAHFEQSVIGTHKIREEVIVERLTKMLSLDSRQQEQVKAITHETHEGIGALKKQIRPQIEVLLTRGQGRIEAVLRPDQRETFRKLVADWEARKNQKGERNRN
;
A
#
# COMPACT_ATOMS: atom_id res chain seq x y z
N MET A 1 -7.48 2.73 50.41
CA MET A 1 -7.36 3.01 48.96
C MET A 1 -5.88 3.21 48.59
N LYS A 2 -5.05 2.16 48.56
CA LYS A 2 -3.57 2.29 48.51
C LYS A 2 -2.95 1.96 47.14
N ASN A 3 -3.74 1.36 46.26
CA ASN A 3 -3.39 0.85 44.95
C ASN A 3 -3.91 1.72 43.79
N PHE A 4 -4.72 2.76 44.06
CA PHE A 4 -5.26 3.65 43.03
C PHE A 4 -4.16 4.41 42.27
N LYS A 5 -3.09 4.83 42.97
CA LYS A 5 -1.94 5.51 42.34
C LYS A 5 -1.15 4.57 41.41
N ALA A 6 -1.04 3.29 41.77
CA ALA A 6 -0.38 2.29 40.95
C ALA A 6 -1.23 1.92 39.71
N ILE A 7 -2.55 1.77 39.89
CA ILE A 7 -3.49 1.50 38.79
C ILE A 7 -3.53 2.69 37.81
N ALA A 8 -3.54 3.92 38.33
CA ALA A 8 -3.47 5.13 37.50
C ALA A 8 -2.18 5.20 36.69
N GLY A 9 -1.03 4.85 37.28
CA GLY A 9 0.25 4.80 36.57
C GLY A 9 0.26 3.79 35.43
N ILE A 10 -0.27 2.58 35.66
CA ILE A 10 -0.35 1.52 34.64
C ILE A 10 -1.29 1.94 33.49
N LEU A 11 -2.43 2.55 33.81
CA LEU A 11 -3.36 3.06 32.80
C LEU A 11 -2.73 4.14 31.92
N VAL A 12 -1.93 5.04 32.49
CA VAL A 12 -1.24 6.08 31.72
C VAL A 12 -0.21 5.49 30.76
N VAL A 13 0.60 4.52 31.20
CA VAL A 13 1.58 3.84 30.34
C VAL A 13 0.88 3.05 29.23
N PHE A 14 -0.24 2.39 29.54
CA PHE A 14 -1.04 1.67 28.56
C PHE A 14 -1.65 2.61 27.50
N LEU A 15 -2.18 3.75 27.91
CA LEU A 15 -2.73 4.77 27.00
C LEU A 15 -1.64 5.40 26.13
N LEU A 16 -0.44 5.63 26.67
CA LEU A 16 0.71 6.11 25.90
C LEU A 16 1.19 5.06 24.88
N GLY A 17 1.23 3.79 25.25
CA GLY A 17 1.52 2.68 24.34
C GLY A 17 0.47 2.52 23.24
N ALA A 18 -0.82 2.63 23.59
CA ALA A 18 -1.92 2.55 22.64
C ALA A 18 -1.91 3.74 21.67
N ALA A 19 -1.63 4.96 22.15
CA ALA A 19 -1.51 6.14 21.31
C ALA A 19 -0.29 6.06 20.36
N GLY A 20 0.87 5.62 20.87
CA GLY A 20 2.05 5.40 20.04
C GLY A 20 1.83 4.31 18.99
N GLY A 21 1.22 3.19 19.38
CA GLY A 21 0.85 2.11 18.48
C GLY A 21 -0.18 2.55 17.43
N ALA A 22 -1.16 3.38 17.81
CA ALA A 22 -2.16 3.91 16.89
C ALA A 22 -1.55 4.88 15.87
N VAL A 23 -0.60 5.74 16.27
CA VAL A 23 0.10 6.64 15.33
C VAL A 23 1.00 5.86 14.38
N VAL A 24 1.78 4.89 14.88
CA VAL A 24 2.63 4.03 14.03
C VAL A 24 1.76 3.21 13.07
N THR A 25 0.68 2.60 13.55
CA THR A 25 -0.24 1.82 12.72
C THR A 25 -0.95 2.72 11.73
N TYR A 26 -1.35 3.95 12.09
CA TYR A 26 -1.98 4.90 11.18
C TYR A 26 -1.02 5.38 10.08
N LEU A 27 0.25 5.64 10.42
CA LEU A 27 1.28 6.02 9.44
C LEU A 27 1.65 4.86 8.52
N VAL A 28 1.79 3.64 9.05
CA VAL A 28 2.01 2.41 8.27
C VAL A 28 0.80 2.11 7.41
N GLN A 29 -0.42 2.17 7.95
CA GLN A 29 -1.65 1.93 7.19
C GLN A 29 -1.84 3.00 6.12
N LYS A 30 -1.55 4.28 6.37
CA LYS A 30 -1.62 5.34 5.35
C LYS A 30 -0.53 5.16 4.27
N ALA A 31 0.69 4.80 4.67
CA ALA A 31 1.79 4.49 3.76
C ALA A 31 1.57 3.18 2.98
N HIS A 32 0.80 2.22 3.51
CA HIS A 32 0.46 0.97 2.83
C HIS A 32 -0.85 1.05 2.06
N PHE A 33 -1.84 1.85 2.47
CA PHE A 33 -3.17 1.90 1.85
C PHE A 33 -3.19 2.79 0.60
N GLU A 34 -2.46 3.91 0.59
CA GLU A 34 -2.20 4.66 -0.66
C GLU A 34 -1.28 3.88 -1.63
N GLN A 35 -0.55 2.88 -1.13
CA GLN A 35 0.44 2.11 -1.87
C GLN A 35 -0.09 0.75 -2.38
N SER A 36 -1.13 0.17 -1.75
CA SER A 36 -1.55 -1.22 -1.96
C SER A 36 -2.67 -1.40 -2.97
N VAL A 37 -3.40 -0.35 -3.35
CA VAL A 37 -4.51 -0.54 -4.30
C VAL A 37 -4.00 -0.74 -5.73
N ILE A 38 -3.02 0.06 -6.22
CA ILE A 38 -2.32 -0.20 -7.51
C ILE A 38 -0.84 0.29 -7.49
N GLY A 39 -0.27 0.67 -6.34
CA GLY A 39 1.08 1.26 -6.27
C GLY A 39 2.20 0.23 -6.33
N THR A 40 2.81 0.06 -7.50
CA THR A 40 4.05 -0.73 -7.64
C THR A 40 5.15 -0.03 -6.83
N HIS A 41 5.39 -0.43 -5.58
CA HIS A 41 6.75 -0.28 -5.08
C HIS A 41 7.57 -1.30 -5.85
N LYS A 42 8.34 -0.84 -6.85
CA LYS A 42 9.38 -1.66 -7.47
C LYS A 42 10.41 -1.91 -6.38
N ILE A 43 10.14 -2.85 -5.48
CA ILE A 43 11.22 -3.46 -4.72
C ILE A 43 12.08 -4.10 -5.79
N ARG A 44 13.25 -3.50 -6.06
CA ARG A 44 14.17 -3.99 -7.06
C ARG A 44 14.50 -5.43 -6.70
N GLU A 45 14.34 -6.35 -7.65
CA GLU A 45 14.62 -7.79 -7.45
C GLU A 45 16.00 -7.98 -6.79
N GLU A 46 16.97 -7.16 -7.19
CA GLU A 46 18.32 -7.06 -6.62
C GLU A 46 18.33 -6.84 -5.11
N VAL A 47 17.46 -5.98 -4.56
CA VAL A 47 17.38 -5.70 -3.12
C VAL A 47 16.82 -6.90 -2.36
N ILE A 48 15.88 -7.65 -2.96
CA ILE A 48 15.33 -8.87 -2.38
C ILE A 48 16.41 -9.94 -2.33
N VAL A 49 17.09 -10.18 -3.46
CA VAL A 49 18.17 -11.16 -3.56
C VAL A 49 19.30 -10.80 -2.59
N GLU A 50 19.76 -9.55 -2.56
CA GLU A 50 20.83 -9.09 -1.67
C GLU A 50 20.47 -9.29 -0.19
N ARG A 51 19.23 -8.97 0.19
CA ARG A 51 18.75 -9.17 1.56
C ARG A 51 18.71 -10.65 1.94
N LEU A 52 18.21 -11.50 1.05
CA LEU A 52 18.16 -12.96 1.26
C LEU A 52 19.57 -13.56 1.33
N THR A 53 20.48 -13.14 0.44
CA THR A 53 21.89 -13.53 0.47
C THR A 53 22.52 -13.19 1.82
N LYS A 54 22.32 -11.96 2.32
CA LYS A 54 22.88 -11.53 3.62
C LYS A 54 22.28 -12.29 4.80
N MET A 55 20.96 -12.50 4.81
CA MET A 55 20.28 -13.13 5.95
C MET A 55 20.49 -14.65 6.02
N LEU A 56 20.66 -15.31 4.88
CA LEU A 56 20.77 -16.77 4.79
C LEU A 56 22.19 -17.23 4.46
N SER A 57 23.13 -16.29 4.29
CA SER A 57 24.51 -16.57 3.88
C SER A 57 24.58 -17.45 2.63
N LEU A 58 23.80 -17.09 1.61
CA LEU A 58 23.69 -17.88 0.38
C LEU A 58 25.04 -17.97 -0.34
N ASP A 59 25.40 -19.16 -0.79
CA ASP A 59 26.53 -19.36 -1.70
C ASP A 59 26.21 -18.87 -3.12
N SER A 60 27.21 -18.82 -4.00
CA SER A 60 27.06 -18.29 -5.36
C SER A 60 26.03 -19.05 -6.20
N ARG A 61 25.94 -20.38 -6.04
CA ARG A 61 24.97 -21.21 -6.77
C ARG A 61 23.55 -20.96 -6.26
N GLN A 62 23.39 -20.84 -4.95
CA GLN A 62 22.11 -20.50 -4.33
C GLN A 62 21.64 -19.09 -4.70
N GLN A 63 22.56 -18.13 -4.77
CA GLN A 63 22.25 -16.75 -5.15
C GLN A 63 21.71 -16.68 -6.59
N GLU A 64 22.31 -17.40 -7.54
CA GLU A 64 21.82 -17.47 -8.92
C GLU A 64 20.42 -18.07 -8.99
N GLN A 65 20.16 -19.14 -8.25
CA GLN A 65 18.84 -19.77 -8.18
C GLN A 65 17.78 -18.84 -7.57
N VAL A 66 18.11 -18.17 -6.46
CA VAL A 66 17.21 -17.21 -5.81
C VAL A 66 16.93 -16.01 -6.72
N LYS A 67 17.92 -15.55 -7.49
CA LYS A 67 17.72 -14.50 -8.50
C LYS A 67 16.73 -14.94 -9.57
N ALA A 68 16.89 -16.14 -10.13
CA ALA A 68 15.98 -16.67 -11.15
C ALA A 68 14.54 -16.79 -10.63
N ILE A 69 14.35 -17.37 -9.43
CA ILE A 69 13.03 -17.52 -8.80
C ILE A 69 12.38 -16.16 -8.53
N THR A 70 13.16 -15.20 -8.03
CA THR A 70 12.65 -13.85 -7.73
C THR A 70 12.22 -13.15 -9.01
N HIS A 71 12.99 -13.29 -10.09
CA HIS A 71 12.68 -12.73 -11.40
C HIS A 71 11.40 -13.32 -11.99
N GLU A 72 11.30 -14.65 -12.08
CA GLU A 72 10.11 -15.34 -12.57
C GLU A 72 8.86 -14.94 -11.78
N THR A 73 8.99 -14.87 -10.45
CA THR A 73 7.88 -14.42 -9.57
C THR A 73 7.48 -12.98 -9.88
N HIS A 74 8.44 -12.07 -10.09
CA HIS A 74 8.16 -10.68 -10.43
C HIS A 74 7.43 -10.56 -11.77
N GLU A 75 7.87 -11.31 -12.79
CA GLU A 75 7.21 -11.37 -14.09
C GLU A 75 5.78 -11.92 -13.98
N GLY A 76 5.58 -13.01 -13.23
CA GLY A 76 4.27 -13.61 -12.99
C GLY A 76 3.30 -12.64 -12.31
N ILE A 77 3.75 -11.92 -11.28
CA ILE A 77 2.96 -10.86 -10.63
C ILE A 77 2.66 -9.73 -11.62
N GLY A 78 3.64 -9.34 -12.43
CA GLY A 78 3.48 -8.32 -13.47
C GLY A 78 2.40 -8.69 -14.49
N ALA A 79 2.41 -9.93 -14.98
CA ALA A 79 1.42 -10.46 -15.90
C ALA A 79 0.01 -10.51 -15.27
N LEU A 80 -0.11 -11.04 -14.05
CA LEU A 80 -1.37 -11.08 -13.33
C LEU A 80 -1.95 -9.68 -13.10
N LYS A 81 -1.09 -8.72 -12.72
CA LYS A 81 -1.50 -7.32 -12.53
C LYS A 81 -2.03 -6.72 -13.83
N LYS A 82 -1.42 -7.01 -14.99
CA LYS A 82 -1.92 -6.53 -16.29
C LYS A 82 -3.32 -7.08 -16.60
N GLN A 83 -3.60 -8.33 -16.23
CA GLN A 83 -4.90 -8.98 -16.44
C GLN A 83 -5.99 -8.45 -15.49
N ILE A 84 -5.66 -8.20 -14.22
CA ILE A 84 -6.64 -7.82 -13.20
C ILE A 84 -6.92 -6.30 -13.20
N ARG A 85 -5.92 -5.46 -13.51
CA ARG A 85 -6.06 -3.99 -13.58
C ARG A 85 -7.35 -3.51 -14.29
N PRO A 86 -7.67 -3.95 -15.52
CA PRO A 86 -8.89 -3.48 -16.20
C PRO A 86 -10.17 -3.87 -15.45
N GLN A 87 -10.19 -5.04 -14.80
CA GLN A 87 -11.35 -5.49 -14.03
C GLN A 87 -11.57 -4.60 -12.78
N ILE A 88 -10.49 -4.21 -12.11
CA ILE A 88 -10.54 -3.26 -10.99
C ILE A 88 -11.04 -1.90 -11.48
N GLU A 89 -10.53 -1.40 -12.61
CA GLU A 89 -10.95 -0.10 -13.16
C GLU A 89 -12.45 -0.07 -13.46
N VAL A 90 -12.99 -1.12 -14.08
CA VAL A 90 -14.43 -1.26 -14.31
C VAL A 90 -15.22 -1.23 -12.99
N LEU A 91 -14.76 -1.94 -11.96
CA LEU A 91 -15.42 -1.95 -10.66
C LEU A 91 -15.43 -0.57 -10.00
N LEU A 92 -14.32 0.16 -10.09
CA LEU A 92 -14.18 1.51 -9.56
C LEU A 92 -15.09 2.50 -10.30
N THR A 93 -15.11 2.48 -11.63
CA THR A 93 -16.01 3.32 -12.44
C THR A 93 -17.48 3.05 -12.12
N ARG A 94 -17.86 1.77 -11.96
CA ARG A 94 -19.21 1.41 -11.54
C ARG A 94 -19.54 1.94 -10.14
N GLY A 95 -18.59 1.86 -9.22
CA GLY A 95 -18.73 2.42 -7.87
C GLY A 95 -18.93 3.93 -7.88
N GLN A 96 -18.13 4.65 -8.66
CA GLN A 96 -18.24 6.11 -8.84
C GLN A 96 -19.62 6.50 -9.36
N GLY A 97 -20.15 5.82 -10.39
CA GLY A 97 -21.49 6.12 -10.91
C GLY A 97 -22.60 5.90 -9.88
N ARG A 98 -22.49 4.86 -9.04
CA ARG A 98 -23.43 4.61 -7.94
C ARG A 98 -23.37 5.70 -6.87
N ILE A 99 -22.18 6.18 -6.54
CA ILE A 99 -22.00 7.31 -5.62
C ILE A 99 -22.64 8.57 -6.23
N GLU A 100 -22.33 8.88 -7.48
CA GLU A 100 -22.85 10.07 -8.16
C GLU A 100 -24.38 10.09 -8.23
N ALA A 101 -25.01 8.92 -8.40
CA ALA A 101 -26.47 8.79 -8.42
C ALA A 101 -27.15 9.21 -7.10
N VAL A 102 -26.50 8.99 -5.95
CA VAL A 102 -27.05 9.34 -4.63
C VAL A 102 -26.68 10.75 -4.16
N LEU A 103 -25.75 11.42 -4.85
CA LEU A 103 -25.34 12.78 -4.54
C LEU A 103 -26.33 13.81 -5.07
N ARG A 104 -26.52 14.88 -4.30
CA ARG A 104 -27.26 16.07 -4.76
C ARG A 104 -26.49 16.80 -5.88
N PRO A 105 -27.17 17.61 -6.70
CA PRO A 105 -26.53 18.31 -7.82
C PRO A 105 -25.30 19.15 -7.42
N ASP A 106 -25.37 19.87 -6.29
CA ASP A 106 -24.26 20.66 -5.73
C ASP A 106 -23.04 19.80 -5.37
N GLN A 107 -23.27 18.58 -4.89
CA GLN A 107 -22.22 17.66 -4.46
C GLN A 107 -21.56 16.91 -5.64
N ARG A 108 -22.29 16.70 -6.75
CA ARG A 108 -21.79 15.99 -7.92
C ARG A 108 -20.61 16.69 -8.57
N GLU A 109 -20.65 18.02 -8.65
CA GLU A 109 -19.54 18.79 -9.24
C GLU A 109 -18.26 18.65 -8.42
N THR A 110 -18.35 18.77 -7.09
CA THR A 110 -17.20 18.55 -6.19
C THR A 110 -16.68 17.12 -6.31
N PHE A 111 -17.57 16.13 -6.36
CA PHE A 111 -17.18 14.73 -6.49
C PHE A 111 -16.43 14.45 -7.80
N ARG A 112 -16.92 14.99 -8.94
CA ARG A 112 -16.22 14.84 -10.23
C ARG A 112 -14.83 15.45 -10.22
N LYS A 113 -14.66 16.62 -9.59
CA LYS A 113 -13.33 17.26 -9.42
C LYS A 113 -12.39 16.38 -8.60
N LEU A 114 -12.89 15.81 -7.50
CA LEU A 114 -12.10 14.88 -6.67
C LEU A 114 -11.66 13.63 -7.45
N VAL A 115 -12.57 13.04 -8.22
CA VAL A 115 -12.25 11.87 -9.07
C VAL A 115 -11.20 12.22 -10.12
N ALA A 116 -11.37 13.35 -10.83
CA ALA A 116 -10.41 13.81 -11.83
C ALA A 116 -9.01 14.07 -11.24
N ASP A 117 -8.93 14.68 -10.06
CA ASP A 117 -7.67 14.91 -9.35
C ASP A 117 -6.98 13.59 -8.98
N TRP A 118 -7.73 12.59 -8.54
CA TRP A 118 -7.18 11.28 -8.22
C TRP A 118 -6.64 10.57 -9.47
N GLU A 119 -7.35 10.65 -10.60
CA GLU A 119 -6.89 10.10 -11.88
C GLU A 119 -5.63 10.81 -12.40
N ALA A 120 -5.58 12.14 -12.33
CA ALA A 120 -4.40 12.91 -12.71
C ALA A 120 -3.17 12.51 -11.88
N ARG A 121 -3.33 12.34 -10.57
CA ARG A 121 -2.25 11.88 -9.68
C ARG A 121 -1.81 10.44 -9.97
N LYS A 122 -2.74 9.55 -10.34
CA LYS A 122 -2.42 8.18 -10.77
C LYS A 122 -1.59 8.18 -12.06
N ASN A 123 -1.96 9.02 -13.03
CA ASN A 123 -1.26 9.12 -14.32
C ASN A 123 0.15 9.72 -14.18
N GLN A 124 0.31 10.79 -13.38
CA GLN A 124 1.63 11.38 -13.11
C GLN A 124 2.59 10.41 -12.39
N LYS A 125 2.09 9.60 -11.44
CA LYS A 125 2.89 8.53 -10.82
C LYS A 125 3.25 7.41 -11.81
N GLY A 126 2.43 7.20 -12.84
CA GLY A 126 2.70 6.26 -13.93
C GLY A 126 3.81 6.74 -14.87
N GLU A 127 3.80 8.02 -15.23
CA GLU A 127 4.78 8.64 -16.14
C GLU A 127 6.16 8.80 -15.49
N ARG A 128 6.23 9.23 -14.22
CA ARG A 128 7.49 9.29 -13.45
C ARG A 128 8.18 7.94 -13.29
N ASN A 129 7.48 6.84 -13.46
CA ASN A 129 8.03 5.48 -13.36
C ASN A 129 8.44 4.88 -14.72
N ARG A 130 8.17 5.58 -15.85
CA ARG A 130 8.58 5.19 -17.21
C ARG A 130 9.84 5.91 -17.69
N ASN A 131 10.09 7.13 -17.24
CA ASN A 131 11.40 7.81 -17.36
C ASN A 131 12.37 7.33 -16.27
#